data_AF-A0A1V1NQJ1-F1
#
_entry.id   AF-A0A1V1NQJ1-F1
#
_cell.length_a   1.000
_cell.length_b   1.000
_cell.length_c   1.000
_cell.angle_alpha   90.00
_cell.angle_beta   90.00
_cell.angle_gamma   90.00
#
_symmetry.space_group_name_H-M   'P 1'
#
loop_
_entity.id
_entity.type
_entity.pdbx_description
1 polymer ?
#
loop_
_entity_poly.entity_id
_entity_poly.type
_entity_poly.pdbx_seq_one_letter_code
_entity_poly.pdbx_strand_id
1 'polypeptide(L)'
;DSKLAKTSNFYSVDYLEEADTKYWLNHLESESAITTFKLTDSQIEFIWKYLGGSMWEISDLLGKLISCAKNCKISDEVLNDWIWQMIEKNAARFKHYYRLNKINCYY
;
A
#
# COMPACT_ATOMS: atom_id res chain seq x y z
N ASP A 1 -26.02 -15.47 15.34
CA ASP A 1 -24.60 -15.09 15.47
C ASP A 1 -23.76 -15.82 14.41
N SER A 2 -23.93 -15.46 13.13
CA SER A 2 -23.39 -16.29 12.01
C SER A 2 -23.22 -15.54 10.67
N LYS A 3 -23.27 -14.20 10.67
CA LYS A 3 -23.13 -13.42 9.43
C LYS A 3 -21.77 -12.73 9.27
N LEU A 4 -21.05 -12.48 10.38
CA LEU A 4 -19.73 -11.84 10.34
C LEU A 4 -18.58 -12.81 10.02
N ALA A 5 -18.69 -14.09 10.38
CA ALA A 5 -17.65 -15.07 10.10
C ALA A 5 -17.56 -15.47 8.62
N LYS A 6 -18.66 -15.36 7.85
CA LYS A 6 -18.70 -15.78 6.45
C LYS A 6 -18.11 -14.76 5.46
N THR A 7 -17.98 -13.50 5.87
CA THR A 7 -17.27 -12.47 5.08
C THR A 7 -15.74 -12.62 5.16
N SER A 8 -15.21 -13.34 6.15
CA SER A 8 -13.75 -13.50 6.28
C SER A 8 -13.11 -14.35 5.18
N ASN A 9 -13.84 -15.33 4.63
CA ASN A 9 -13.31 -16.22 3.59
C ASN A 9 -13.50 -15.66 2.16
N PHE A 10 -14.22 -14.55 2.00
CA PHE A 10 -14.49 -13.92 0.70
C PHE A 10 -13.76 -12.57 0.53
N TYR A 11 -13.19 -12.04 1.62
CA TYR A 11 -12.47 -10.77 1.71
C TYR A 11 -11.13 -10.92 2.45
N SER A 12 -10.48 -12.09 2.35
CA SER A 12 -9.08 -12.22 2.78
C SER A 12 -8.29 -11.22 1.97
N VAL A 13 -8.05 -10.06 2.57
CA VAL A 13 -7.33 -8.94 1.99
C VAL A 13 -6.01 -9.49 1.48
N ASP A 14 -5.66 -9.17 0.24
CA ASP A 14 -4.48 -9.67 -0.49
C ASP A 14 -3.19 -9.18 0.18
N TYR A 15 -2.91 -9.65 1.39
CA TYR A 15 -1.67 -9.42 2.11
C TYR A 15 -0.71 -10.55 1.81
N LEU A 16 0.39 -10.20 1.17
CA LEU A 16 1.53 -11.09 1.03
C LEU A 16 2.33 -11.17 2.33
N GLU A 17 3.02 -12.28 2.53
CA GLU A 17 4.03 -12.36 3.58
C GLU A 17 5.25 -11.47 3.23
N GLU A 18 6.13 -11.23 4.19
CA GLU A 18 7.31 -10.38 3.99
C GLU A 18 8.17 -10.87 2.83
N ALA A 19 8.46 -12.17 2.81
CA ALA A 19 9.30 -12.79 1.78
C ALA A 19 8.70 -12.61 0.38
N ASP A 20 7.39 -12.86 0.24
CA ASP A 20 6.69 -12.73 -1.04
C ASP A 20 6.58 -11.27 -1.48
N THR A 21 6.34 -10.35 -0.54
CA THR A 21 6.30 -8.91 -0.82
C THR A 21 7.64 -8.41 -1.33
N LYS A 22 8.73 -8.76 -0.64
CA LYS A 22 10.09 -8.35 -1.01
C LYS A 22 10.52 -8.99 -2.32
N TYR A 23 10.16 -10.26 -2.53
CA TYR A 23 10.37 -10.93 -3.81
C TYR A 23 9.67 -10.19 -4.94
N TRP A 24 8.37 -9.91 -4.80
CA TRP A 24 7.59 -9.18 -5.78
C TRP A 24 8.21 -7.81 -6.11
N LEU A 25 8.53 -7.01 -5.10
CA LEU A 25 9.08 -5.67 -5.28
C LEU A 25 10.50 -5.67 -5.91
N ASN A 26 11.24 -6.76 -5.78
CA ASN A 26 12.54 -6.94 -6.44
C ASN A 26 12.38 -7.40 -7.91
N HIS A 27 11.24 -8.03 -8.25
CA HIS A 27 10.97 -8.63 -9.56
C HIS A 27 9.80 -7.95 -10.31
N LEU A 28 9.68 -6.63 -10.19
CA LEU A 28 8.58 -5.84 -10.79
C LEU A 28 8.40 -6.05 -12.30
N GLU A 29 9.48 -6.40 -13.02
CA GLU A 29 9.43 -6.71 -14.45
C GLU A 29 8.61 -7.98 -14.73
N SER A 30 8.89 -9.09 -14.03
CA SER A 30 8.19 -10.36 -14.26
C SER A 30 6.82 -10.40 -13.61
N GLU A 31 6.70 -9.86 -12.40
CA GLU A 31 5.49 -9.97 -11.58
C GLU A 31 4.47 -8.87 -11.87
N SER A 32 4.86 -7.77 -12.51
CA SER A 32 3.97 -6.62 -12.75
C SER A 32 4.20 -5.88 -14.07
N ALA A 33 5.09 -6.38 -14.94
CA ALA A 33 5.44 -5.74 -16.20
C ALA A 33 5.91 -4.27 -16.06
N ILE A 34 6.42 -3.89 -14.89
CA ILE A 34 6.96 -2.54 -14.64
C ILE A 34 8.45 -2.56 -14.94
N THR A 35 8.83 -1.94 -16.06
CA THR A 35 10.23 -1.78 -16.49
C THR A 35 10.73 -0.33 -16.38
N THR A 36 9.85 0.59 -16.00
CA THR A 36 10.12 2.03 -15.94
C THR A 36 11.06 2.43 -14.80
N PHE A 37 11.19 1.60 -13.76
CA PHE A 37 12.14 1.80 -12.67
C PHE A 37 12.48 0.48 -11.98
N LYS A 38 13.58 0.48 -11.21
CA LYS A 38 13.88 -0.56 -10.22
C LYS A 38 13.97 0.06 -8.83
N LEU A 39 13.44 -0.64 -7.84
CA LEU A 39 13.55 -0.27 -6.44
C LEU A 39 14.88 -0.76 -5.88
N THR A 40 15.48 0.00 -4.97
CA THR A 40 16.61 -0.47 -4.17
C THR A 40 16.12 -1.29 -2.97
N ASP A 41 16.99 -2.12 -2.40
CA ASP A 41 16.65 -2.88 -1.18
C ASP A 41 16.15 -1.97 -0.06
N SER A 42 16.76 -0.80 0.13
CA SER A 42 16.31 0.19 1.12
C SER A 42 14.90 0.70 0.87
N GLN A 43 14.52 0.91 -0.39
CA GLN A 43 13.17 1.34 -0.78
C GLN A 43 12.16 0.21 -0.56
N ILE A 44 12.54 -1.03 -0.84
CA ILE A 44 11.71 -2.22 -0.59
C ILE A 44 11.44 -2.37 0.90
N GLU A 45 12.47 -2.26 1.75
CA GLU A 45 12.33 -2.28 3.21
C GLU A 45 11.43 -1.14 3.70
N PHE A 46 11.56 0.04 3.11
CA PHE A 46 10.72 1.19 3.45
C PHE A 46 9.25 0.96 3.09
N ILE A 47 8.97 0.42 1.90
CA ILE A 47 7.62 0.05 1.49
C ILE A 47 7.03 -0.99 2.45
N TRP A 48 7.75 -2.07 2.74
CA TRP A 48 7.32 -3.12 3.68
C TRP A 48 7.01 -2.53 5.07
N LYS A 49 7.89 -1.68 5.59
CA LYS A 49 7.74 -1.07 6.92
C LYS A 49 6.42 -0.30 7.08
N TYR A 50 5.92 0.36 6.03
CA TYR A 50 4.76 1.24 6.12
C TYR A 50 3.48 0.67 5.51
N LEU A 51 3.59 -0.16 4.47
CA LEU A 51 2.44 -0.74 3.77
C LEU A 51 2.25 -2.23 4.07
N GLY A 52 3.23 -2.88 4.70
CA GLY A 52 3.24 -4.33 4.91
C GLY A 52 3.12 -5.08 3.58
N GLY A 53 2.34 -6.15 3.58
CA GLY A 53 2.08 -6.96 2.38
C GLY A 53 0.87 -6.54 1.56
N SER A 54 0.30 -5.35 1.82
CA SER A 54 -0.95 -4.88 1.20
C SER A 54 -0.81 -4.74 -0.31
N MET A 55 -1.19 -5.77 -1.09
CA MET A 55 -1.03 -5.74 -2.55
C MET A 55 -1.76 -4.55 -3.19
N TRP A 56 -2.90 -4.16 -2.64
CA TRP A 56 -3.68 -3.02 -3.13
C TRP A 56 -2.95 -1.68 -2.92
N GLU A 57 -2.47 -1.41 -1.70
CA GLU A 57 -1.75 -0.16 -1.41
C GLU A 57 -0.41 -0.10 -2.14
N ILE A 58 0.30 -1.22 -2.22
CA ILE A 58 1.55 -1.32 -2.99
C ILE A 58 1.28 -1.07 -4.47
N SER A 59 0.25 -1.68 -5.06
CA SER A 59 -0.08 -1.47 -6.48
C SER A 59 -0.45 -0.02 -6.79
N ASP A 60 -1.23 0.64 -5.91
CA ASP A 60 -1.56 2.06 -6.04
C ASP A 60 -0.31 2.95 -5.95
N LEU A 61 0.61 2.64 -5.03
CA LEU A 61 1.91 3.33 -4.93
C LEU A 61 2.73 3.14 -6.22
N LEU A 62 2.94 1.90 -6.66
CA LEU A 62 3.72 1.58 -7.85
C LEU A 62 3.17 2.30 -9.09
N GLY A 63 1.85 2.33 -9.26
CA GLY A 63 1.19 3.04 -10.36
C GLY A 63 1.51 4.54 -10.38
N LYS A 64 1.58 5.19 -9.22
CA LYS A 64 1.98 6.61 -9.12
C LYS A 64 3.44 6.83 -9.47
N LEU A 65 4.31 5.93 -9.00
CA LEU A 65 5.76 6.02 -9.22
C LEU A 65 6.16 5.88 -10.70
N ILE A 66 5.38 5.16 -11.51
CA ILE A 66 5.62 5.05 -12.97
C ILE A 66 5.78 6.42 -13.61
N SER A 67 4.92 7.38 -13.25
CA SER A 67 4.94 8.73 -13.81
C SER A 67 6.08 9.62 -13.28
N CYS A 68 6.67 9.24 -12.14
CA CYS A 68 7.74 9.99 -11.48
C CYS A 68 9.14 9.47 -11.82
N ALA A 69 9.24 8.32 -12.49
CA ALA A 69 10.51 7.68 -12.78
C ALA A 69 11.39 8.51 -13.72
N LYS A 70 12.65 8.67 -13.32
CA LYS A 70 13.68 9.33 -14.13
C LYS A 70 14.90 8.44 -14.23
N ASN A 71 15.39 8.21 -15.45
CA ASN A 71 16.56 7.35 -15.71
C ASN A 71 16.44 5.96 -15.05
N CYS A 72 15.26 5.35 -15.14
CA CYS A 72 14.95 4.03 -14.56
C CYS A 72 15.06 3.96 -13.02
N LYS A 73 14.96 5.08 -12.32
CA LYS A 73 15.06 5.17 -10.85
C LYS A 73 13.98 6.05 -10.26
N ILE A 74 13.63 5.74 -9.01
CA ILE A 74 12.85 6.59 -8.10
C ILE A 74 13.81 7.12 -7.02
N SER A 75 13.72 8.40 -6.68
CA SER A 75 14.45 8.94 -5.53
C SER A 75 13.72 8.63 -4.23
N ASP A 76 14.48 8.47 -3.15
CA ASP A 76 13.91 8.20 -1.83
C ASP A 76 12.94 9.30 -1.37
N GLU A 77 13.22 10.55 -1.71
CA GLU A 77 12.32 11.70 -1.46
C GLU A 77 10.94 11.49 -2.09
N VAL A 78 10.88 11.12 -3.38
CA VAL A 78 9.62 10.89 -4.09
C VAL A 78 8.85 9.71 -3.49
N LEU A 79 9.55 8.63 -3.15
CA LEU A 79 8.94 7.46 -2.51
C LEU A 79 8.34 7.83 -1.14
N ASN A 80 9.12 8.53 -0.32
CA ASN A 80 8.73 8.95 1.02
C ASN A 80 7.49 9.86 0.96
N ASP A 81 7.49 10.85 0.06
CA ASP A 81 6.37 11.79 -0.08
C ASP A 81 5.06 11.08 -0.43
N TRP A 82 5.10 10.08 -1.31
CA TRP A 82 3.90 9.32 -1.67
C TRP A 82 3.38 8.46 -0.50
N ILE A 83 4.28 7.77 0.21
CA ILE A 83 3.91 6.94 1.36
C ILE A 83 3.35 7.82 2.48
N TRP A 84 3.96 8.97 2.77
CA TRP A 84 3.44 9.90 3.78
C TRP A 84 2.06 10.44 3.41
N GLN A 85 1.84 10.82 2.15
CA GLN A 85 0.51 11.22 1.69
C GLN A 85 -0.54 10.11 1.85
N MET A 86 -0.18 8.84 1.64
CA MET A 86 -1.08 7.72 1.88
C MET A 86 -1.44 7.58 3.37
N ILE A 87 -0.44 7.66 4.25
CA ILE A 87 -0.61 7.62 5.71
C ILE A 87 -1.52 8.76 6.18
N GLU A 88 -1.26 10.00 5.74
CA GLU A 88 -2.06 11.17 6.11
C GLU A 88 -3.52 11.05 5.65
N LYS A 89 -3.74 10.60 4.40
CA LYS A 89 -5.10 10.35 3.88
C LYS A 89 -5.83 9.29 4.70
N ASN A 90 -5.15 8.21 5.07
CA ASN A 90 -5.73 7.16 5.91
C ASN A 90 -6.05 7.69 7.32
N ALA A 91 -5.16 8.44 7.96
CA ALA A 91 -5.41 9.07 9.25
C ALA A 91 -6.61 10.04 9.22
N ALA A 92 -6.73 10.85 8.16
CA ALA A 92 -7.85 11.75 7.95
C ALA A 92 -9.18 11.00 7.82
N ARG A 93 -9.19 9.88 7.08
CA ARG A 93 -10.36 8.99 6.94
C ARG A 93 -10.79 8.40 8.29
N PHE A 94 -9.86 7.90 9.09
CA PHE A 94 -10.18 7.39 10.43
C PHE A 94 -10.83 8.47 11.31
N LYS A 95 -10.28 9.68 11.31
CA LYS A 95 -10.86 10.81 12.06
C LYS A 95 -12.26 11.17 11.56
N HIS A 96 -12.48 11.11 10.25
CA HIS A 96 -13.80 11.35 9.65
C HIS A 96 -14.82 10.29 10.06
N TYR A 97 -14.47 9.00 9.93
CA TYR A 97 -15.37 7.89 10.33
C TYR A 97 -15.66 7.88 11.83
N TYR A 98 -14.67 8.19 12.66
CA TYR A 98 -14.87 8.35 14.09
C TYR A 98 -15.91 9.45 14.42
N ARG A 99 -15.86 10.58 13.71
CA ARG A 99 -16.85 11.67 13.86
C ARG A 99 -18.25 11.26 13.42
N LEU A 100 -18.38 10.56 12.28
CA LEU A 100 -19.68 10.07 11.79
C LEU A 100 -20.30 9.06 12.76
N ASN A 101 -19.50 8.14 13.30
CA ASN A 101 -19.96 7.16 14.29
C ASN A 101 -20.48 7.86 15.56
N LYS A 102 -19.75 8.88 16.06
CA LYS A 102 -20.22 9.67 17.20
C LYS A 102 -21.57 10.33 16.96
N ILE A 103 -21.81 10.89 15.78
CA ILE A 103 -23.10 11.55 15.46
C ILE A 103 -24.25 10.54 15.43
N ASN A 104 -24.02 9.33 14.91
CA ASN A 104 -25.06 8.32 14.75
C ASN A 104 -25.42 7.55 16.03
N CYS A 105 -24.66 7.70 17.12
CA CYS A 105 -24.91 7.04 18.41
C CYS A 105 -25.67 7.92 19.43
N TYR A 106 -26.17 9.10 19.03
CA TYR A 106 -26.97 10.00 19.88
C TYR A 106 -28.48 10.03 19.54
N TYR A 107 -29.01 8.96 18.93
CA TYR A 107 -30.46 8.76 18.70
C TYR A 107 -30.97 7.53 19.43
#